data_AF-A0A2A2W625-F1
#
_entry.id   AF-A0A2A2W625-F1
#
_cell.length_a   1.000
_cell.length_b   1.000
_cell.length_c   1.000
_cell.angle_alpha   90.00
_cell.angle_beta   90.00
_cell.angle_gamma   90.00
#
_symmetry.space_group_name_H-M   'P 1'
#
loop_
_entity.id
_entity.type
_entity.pdbx_description
1 polymer ?
#
loop_
_entity_poly.entity_id
_entity_poly.type
_entity_poly.pdbx_seq_one_letter_code
_entity_poly.pdbx_strand_id
1 'polypeptide(L)'
;MANKSLFQSITSVLPRATAVNEAGGPAYKLPAKHALAQLAATGTFGNVYYASAQSQLDQMRALIDEVNDNEFLAKLAVYSRERAYLKDMPAALLVTLSMRDAALMHKVFDRVADNGRVLRTVFQMVRSGQFGRKGLSSSLQRAFQRWLNEASPGKLLSSSIGNDPSLRDVLRMARPKPKDDARRAMFGWLTEKDVEKWAPATEADLPAAVQALKAFRAAETEEAQALIAGDLQVRWDLLADAAKGPIVWKAIARQMGPQALRMNLNTLLRHEVFKKPGLLRFGGTDNAMIDYVAGQLADADAIRRSRQFPYQFLAAYLNASDEVPKKVKTALHDAAEIACGNIPQLPAPVIIGLDTSGSMGCPATGYRARGGTTKMRCVDVAALFAAAILRRNPDSVVIPFDTRTYQAKIDPSDSILSLSARLSKYGGGGTDCSLPLVEANKRYAKRAFAGIVLVSDNQSWINSGRAYGYGRGGSTGVMTEWEKFKKAQRKNGIADPKLVCIDIAPYGNTQAPDRQDILNVGGFSDAVFRVVASFLENDASRFVRDVESVEL
;
A
#
# COMPACT_ATOMS: atom_id res chain seq x y z
N MET A 1 35.52 -0.53 44.09
CA MET A 1 35.18 -1.54 43.07
C MET A 1 34.38 -0.87 41.97
N ALA A 2 34.86 -0.91 40.72
CA ALA A 2 34.11 -0.37 39.58
C ALA A 2 32.76 -1.09 39.45
N ASN A 3 31.68 -0.33 39.25
CA ASN A 3 30.34 -0.88 39.09
C ASN A 3 30.27 -1.68 37.78
N LYS A 4 30.31 -3.01 37.88
CA LYS A 4 30.36 -3.91 36.73
C LYS A 4 29.13 -3.80 35.81
N SER A 5 28.02 -3.19 36.25
CA SER A 5 26.86 -2.93 35.37
C SER A 5 27.06 -1.72 34.46
N LEU A 6 27.88 -0.74 34.87
CA LEU A 6 28.17 0.48 34.11
C LEU A 6 29.29 0.28 33.07
N PHE A 7 30.17 -0.70 33.29
CA PHE A 7 31.32 -1.01 32.41
C PHE A 7 31.16 -2.34 31.65
N GLN A 8 29.94 -2.86 31.52
CA GLN A 8 29.69 -3.95 30.58
C GLN A 8 29.88 -3.41 29.16
N SER A 9 30.92 -3.94 28.50
CA SER A 9 31.13 -3.81 27.07
C SER A 9 29.81 -3.94 26.29
N ILE A 10 29.53 -2.98 25.41
CA ILE A 10 28.37 -2.93 24.49
C ILE A 10 28.33 -4.15 23.52
N THR A 11 29.27 -5.09 23.63
CA THR A 11 29.43 -6.30 22.80
C THR A 11 28.47 -7.45 23.11
N SER A 12 27.32 -7.23 23.76
CA SER A 12 26.33 -8.31 23.90
C SER A 12 25.62 -8.54 22.57
N VAL A 13 25.92 -9.66 21.90
CA VAL A 13 25.23 -10.11 20.67
C VAL A 13 23.70 -10.27 20.90
N LEU A 14 23.29 -10.45 22.15
CA LEU A 14 21.89 -10.51 22.59
C LEU A 14 21.55 -9.24 23.39
N PRO A 15 20.97 -8.21 22.77
CA PRO A 15 20.54 -7.02 23.51
C PRO A 15 19.38 -7.40 24.44
N ARG A 16 19.32 -6.81 25.64
CA ARG A 16 18.14 -6.94 26.51
C ARG A 16 16.95 -6.24 25.88
N ALA A 17 15.77 -6.83 25.97
CA ALA A 17 14.53 -6.19 25.54
C ALA A 17 14.33 -4.87 26.30
N THR A 18 13.98 -3.82 25.56
CA THR A 18 13.91 -2.44 26.07
C THR A 18 12.49 -1.90 26.16
N ALA A 19 11.51 -2.67 25.69
CA ALA A 19 10.11 -2.29 25.63
C ALA A 19 9.19 -3.48 25.92
N VAL A 20 7.93 -3.16 26.10
CA VAL A 20 6.82 -4.12 26.17
C VAL A 20 5.90 -3.82 24.98
N ASN A 21 5.48 -4.84 24.24
CA ASN A 21 4.57 -4.70 23.10
C ASN A 21 3.10 -4.61 23.55
N GLU A 22 2.19 -4.43 22.59
CA GLU A 22 0.76 -4.25 22.86
C GLU A 22 0.12 -5.51 23.48
N ALA A 23 0.73 -6.68 23.26
CA ALA A 23 0.33 -7.94 23.88
C ALA A 23 0.99 -8.19 25.25
N GLY A 24 1.77 -7.25 25.81
CA GLY A 24 2.44 -7.38 27.10
C GLY A 24 3.77 -8.15 27.10
N GLY A 25 4.22 -8.62 25.94
CA GLY A 25 5.46 -9.37 25.77
C GLY A 25 6.72 -8.51 25.67
N PRO A 26 7.91 -9.07 25.99
CA PRO A 26 9.17 -8.35 25.81
C PRO A 26 9.44 -8.03 24.33
N ALA A 27 9.89 -6.81 24.06
CA ALA A 27 10.17 -6.32 22.72
C ALA A 27 11.28 -5.24 22.73
N TYR A 28 11.61 -4.72 21.56
CA TYR A 28 12.52 -3.58 21.39
C TYR A 28 11.77 -2.40 20.79
N LYS A 29 11.96 -1.20 21.35
CA LYS A 29 11.44 0.04 20.75
C LYS A 29 12.24 0.36 19.49
N LEU A 30 11.56 0.64 18.38
CA LEU A 30 12.22 1.10 17.16
C LEU A 30 12.70 2.56 17.32
N PRO A 31 13.84 2.94 16.74
CA PRO A 31 14.24 4.34 16.67
C PRO A 31 13.18 5.19 15.96
N ALA A 32 12.98 6.44 16.38
CA ALA A 32 11.89 7.29 15.89
C ALA A 32 11.85 7.42 14.35
N LYS A 33 13.00 7.68 13.70
CA LYS A 33 13.10 7.73 12.23
C LYS A 33 12.65 6.43 11.57
N HIS A 34 13.01 5.29 12.15
CA HIS A 34 12.67 3.98 11.59
C HIS A 34 11.20 3.64 11.82
N ALA A 35 10.68 3.85 13.03
CA ALA A 35 9.26 3.68 13.33
C ALA A 35 8.39 4.56 12.40
N LEU A 36 8.79 5.83 12.20
CA LEU A 36 8.10 6.75 11.30
C LEU A 36 8.18 6.29 9.85
N ALA A 37 9.35 5.83 9.41
CA ALA A 37 9.51 5.30 8.06
C ALA A 37 8.63 4.07 7.84
N GLN A 38 8.52 3.16 8.83
CA GLN A 38 7.68 1.97 8.70
C GLN A 38 6.23 2.37 8.49
N LEU A 39 5.68 3.25 9.34
CA LEU A 39 4.33 3.80 9.16
C LEU A 39 4.16 4.45 7.77
N ALA A 40 5.20 5.08 7.25
CA ALA A 40 5.22 5.70 5.93
C ALA A 40 5.38 4.74 4.74
N ALA A 41 5.57 3.44 4.98
CA ALA A 41 5.50 2.39 3.97
C ALA A 41 4.22 1.54 4.06
N THR A 42 3.55 1.50 5.22
CA THR A 42 2.39 0.62 5.45
C THR A 42 1.06 1.27 5.10
N GLY A 43 0.96 2.59 5.25
CA GLY A 43 -0.28 3.32 4.94
C GLY A 43 -1.45 3.04 5.87
N THR A 44 -1.21 2.54 7.08
CA THR A 44 -2.25 2.27 8.06
C THR A 44 -2.80 3.56 8.67
N PHE A 45 -3.96 4.01 8.17
CA PHE A 45 -4.86 4.99 8.79
C PHE A 45 -6.25 4.36 9.02
N GLY A 46 -6.29 3.20 9.66
CA GLY A 46 -7.50 2.41 9.86
C GLY A 46 -7.39 1.58 11.13
N ASN A 47 -8.52 1.20 11.73
CA ASN A 47 -8.48 0.42 12.97
C ASN A 47 -7.84 -0.95 12.70
N VAL A 48 -6.69 -1.22 13.29
CA VAL A 48 -6.01 -2.53 13.31
C VAL A 48 -6.24 -3.20 14.68
N TYR A 49 -5.80 -4.44 14.86
CA TYR A 49 -6.15 -5.25 16.03
C TYR A 49 -5.83 -4.57 17.38
N TYR A 50 -4.68 -3.89 17.50
CA TYR A 50 -4.27 -3.22 18.75
C TYR A 50 -4.39 -1.68 18.72
N ALA A 51 -4.75 -1.07 17.58
CA ALA A 51 -4.76 0.39 17.45
C ALA A 51 -5.94 0.92 16.63
N SER A 52 -6.57 1.99 17.14
CA SER A 52 -7.55 2.78 16.40
C SER A 52 -6.89 3.71 15.38
N ALA A 53 -7.66 4.18 14.39
CA ALA A 53 -7.19 5.19 13.44
C ALA A 53 -6.71 6.49 14.13
N GLN A 54 -7.35 6.87 15.24
CA GLN A 54 -6.96 8.06 16.01
C GLN A 54 -5.63 7.84 16.74
N SER A 55 -5.45 6.69 17.40
CA SER A 55 -4.19 6.38 18.09
C SER A 55 -3.02 6.23 17.12
N GLN A 56 -3.25 5.71 15.90
CA GLN A 56 -2.22 5.70 14.84
C GLN A 56 -1.82 7.11 14.40
N LEU A 57 -2.79 8.02 14.27
CA LEU A 57 -2.52 9.41 13.92
C LEU A 57 -1.71 10.12 15.02
N ASP A 58 -2.07 9.90 16.29
CA ASP A 58 -1.36 10.49 17.42
C ASP A 58 0.06 9.93 17.56
N GLN A 59 0.25 8.62 17.36
CA GLN A 59 1.58 7.99 17.32
C GLN A 59 2.44 8.57 16.18
N MET A 60 1.88 8.71 14.98
CA MET A 60 2.57 9.32 13.84
C MET A 60 3.00 10.75 14.17
N ARG A 61 2.11 11.56 14.78
CA ARG A 61 2.44 12.93 15.19
C ARG A 61 3.55 12.96 16.21
N ALA A 62 3.50 12.12 17.24
CA ALA A 62 4.56 12.00 18.24
C ALA A 62 5.91 11.64 17.60
N LEU A 63 5.93 10.69 16.67
CA LEU A 63 7.14 10.31 15.94
C LEU A 63 7.68 11.44 15.05
N ILE A 64 6.79 12.19 14.38
CA ILE A 64 7.16 13.38 13.62
C ILE A 64 7.78 14.44 14.54
N ASP A 65 7.24 14.62 15.74
CA ASP A 65 7.76 15.55 16.77
C ASP A 65 9.10 15.10 17.37
N GLU A 66 9.35 13.80 17.50
CA GLU A 66 10.66 13.27 17.93
C GLU A 66 11.75 13.41 16.84
N VAL A 67 11.39 13.48 15.55
CA VAL A 67 12.34 13.58 14.43
C VAL A 67 12.65 15.05 14.11
N ASN A 68 13.82 15.51 14.56
CA ASN A 68 14.34 16.88 14.34
C ASN A 68 15.02 17.10 12.97
N ASP A 69 14.99 16.11 12.08
CA ASP A 69 15.63 16.16 10.77
C ASP A 69 14.58 16.43 9.68
N ASN A 70 14.41 17.69 9.29
CA ASN A 70 13.43 18.09 8.29
C ASN A 70 13.79 17.59 6.88
N GLU A 71 15.07 17.40 6.57
CA GLU A 71 15.49 16.85 5.28
C GLU A 71 15.02 15.40 5.16
N PHE A 72 15.20 14.61 6.23
CA PHE A 72 14.64 13.26 6.30
C PHE A 72 13.11 13.26 6.15
N LEU A 73 12.39 14.17 6.80
CA LEU A 73 10.92 14.26 6.64
C LEU A 73 10.50 14.60 5.20
N ALA A 74 11.24 15.47 4.52
CA ALA A 74 11.01 15.80 3.11
C ALA A 74 11.25 14.60 2.20
N LYS A 75 12.36 13.88 2.41
CA LYS A 75 12.68 12.65 1.67
C LYS A 75 11.64 11.56 1.93
N LEU A 76 11.17 11.45 3.16
CA LEU A 76 10.13 10.50 3.55
C LEU A 76 8.77 10.84 2.91
N ALA A 77 8.43 12.12 2.77
CA ALA A 77 7.22 12.56 2.08
C ALA A 77 7.24 12.12 0.60
N VAL A 78 8.37 12.33 -0.07
CA VAL A 78 8.56 11.91 -1.45
C VAL A 78 8.57 10.37 -1.56
N TYR A 79 9.34 9.68 -0.72
CA TYR A 79 9.40 8.21 -0.67
C TYR A 79 8.00 7.60 -0.52
N SER A 80 7.25 8.08 0.47
CA SER A 80 5.91 7.54 0.77
C SER A 80 4.92 7.77 -0.38
N ARG A 81 5.11 8.83 -1.18
CA ARG A 81 4.30 9.08 -2.38
C ARG A 81 4.74 8.25 -3.59
N GLU A 82 6.02 8.28 -3.94
CA GLU A 82 6.53 7.76 -5.21
C GLU A 82 6.86 6.26 -5.16
N ARG A 83 7.28 5.75 -3.99
CA ARG A 83 7.69 4.35 -3.81
C ARG A 83 6.68 3.53 -3.02
N ALA A 84 6.09 4.10 -1.96
CA ALA A 84 5.05 3.42 -1.17
C ALA A 84 3.62 3.69 -1.66
N TYR A 85 3.44 4.59 -2.63
CA TYR A 85 2.15 4.92 -3.25
C TYR A 85 1.04 5.37 -2.27
N LEU A 86 1.43 5.89 -1.11
CA LEU A 86 0.52 6.39 -0.09
C LEU A 86 -0.07 7.75 -0.47
N LYS A 87 -1.11 8.16 0.25
CA LYS A 87 -1.86 9.40 -0.01
C LYS A 87 -1.88 10.30 1.22
N ASP A 88 -2.19 9.73 2.38
CA ASP A 88 -2.41 10.51 3.59
C ASP A 88 -1.09 10.79 4.31
N MET A 89 -0.18 9.82 4.41
CA MET A 89 1.15 10.02 5.00
C MET A 89 1.98 11.12 4.30
N PRO A 90 2.17 11.09 2.97
CA PRO A 90 2.95 12.13 2.31
C PRO A 90 2.31 13.51 2.45
N ALA A 91 0.96 13.57 2.48
CA ALA A 91 0.24 14.82 2.74
C ALA A 91 0.49 15.33 4.17
N ALA A 92 0.45 14.46 5.18
CA ALA A 92 0.73 14.82 6.57
C ALA A 92 2.15 15.37 6.73
N LEU A 93 3.15 14.69 6.17
CA LEU A 93 4.54 15.14 6.18
C LEU A 93 4.71 16.48 5.45
N LEU A 94 4.03 16.69 4.32
CA LEU A 94 4.05 17.97 3.60
C LEU A 94 3.42 19.11 4.42
N VAL A 95 2.32 18.86 5.11
CA VAL A 95 1.69 19.86 6.00
C VAL A 95 2.61 20.20 7.16
N THR A 96 3.25 19.20 7.78
CA THR A 96 4.28 19.41 8.81
C THR A 96 5.44 20.27 8.30
N LEU A 97 5.98 19.98 7.12
CA LEU A 97 7.04 20.79 6.51
C LEU A 97 6.58 22.22 6.24
N SER A 98 5.31 22.45 5.89
CA SER A 98 4.76 23.80 5.74
C SER A 98 4.78 24.65 7.01
N MET A 99 4.99 24.02 8.18
CA MET A 99 5.17 24.65 9.48
C MET A 99 6.64 24.74 9.89
N ARG A 100 7.42 23.68 9.64
CA ARG A 100 8.81 23.56 10.11
C ARG A 100 9.85 24.13 9.14
N ASP A 101 9.66 23.93 7.85
CA ASP A 101 10.60 24.35 6.80
C ASP A 101 9.86 24.58 5.48
N ALA A 102 9.50 25.84 5.23
CA ALA A 102 8.79 26.23 4.01
C ALA A 102 9.61 26.02 2.73
N ALA A 103 10.95 26.07 2.81
CA ALA A 103 11.81 25.88 1.65
C ALA A 103 11.80 24.41 1.21
N LEU A 104 11.98 23.48 2.15
CA LEU A 104 11.87 22.05 1.88
C LEU A 104 10.46 21.66 1.43
N MET A 105 9.41 22.23 2.06
CA MET A 105 8.03 22.04 1.62
C MET A 105 7.85 22.39 0.14
N HIS A 106 8.35 23.55 -0.31
CA HIS A 106 8.23 23.97 -1.70
C HIS A 106 8.99 23.07 -2.68
N LYS A 107 10.15 22.51 -2.28
CA LYS A 107 10.93 21.57 -3.10
C LYS A 107 10.14 20.29 -3.37
N VAL A 108 9.50 19.73 -2.35
CA VAL A 108 8.81 18.43 -2.47
C VAL A 108 7.33 18.53 -2.84
N PHE A 109 6.74 19.74 -2.84
CA PHE A 109 5.29 19.94 -3.01
C PHE A 109 4.73 19.25 -4.25
N ASP A 110 5.32 19.47 -5.43
CA ASP A 110 4.77 18.99 -6.69
C ASP A 110 4.98 17.49 -6.91
N ARG A 111 5.99 16.91 -6.23
CA ARG A 111 6.24 15.46 -6.19
C ARG A 111 5.28 14.74 -5.25
N VAL A 112 4.93 15.37 -4.14
CA VAL A 112 3.96 14.84 -3.18
C VAL A 112 2.53 15.04 -3.68
N ALA A 113 2.12 16.27 -3.96
CA ALA A 113 0.81 16.64 -4.47
C ALA A 113 0.74 16.47 -6.00
N ASP A 114 1.18 15.32 -6.50
CA ASP A 114 1.26 15.00 -7.92
C ASP A 114 -0.13 15.01 -8.63
N ASN A 115 -1.22 14.81 -7.90
CA ASN A 115 -2.59 14.80 -8.40
C ASN A 115 -3.59 15.52 -7.47
N GLY A 116 -4.79 15.79 -8.00
CA GLY A 116 -5.84 16.49 -7.26
C GLY A 116 -6.33 15.78 -6.01
N ARG A 117 -6.24 14.44 -5.92
CA ARG A 117 -6.63 13.72 -4.71
C ARG A 117 -5.70 14.06 -3.56
N VAL A 118 -4.38 13.98 -3.77
CA VAL A 118 -3.40 14.31 -2.72
C VAL A 118 -3.45 15.81 -2.40
N LEU A 119 -3.61 16.69 -3.40
CA LEU A 119 -3.80 18.12 -3.18
C LEU A 119 -4.98 18.41 -2.23
N ARG A 120 -6.12 17.74 -2.42
CA ARG A 120 -7.30 17.86 -1.54
C ARG A 120 -7.07 17.24 -0.16
N THR A 121 -6.33 16.14 -0.07
CA THR A 121 -5.93 15.56 1.22
C THR A 121 -5.08 16.56 2.02
N VAL A 122 -4.07 17.19 1.39
CA VAL A 122 -3.25 18.24 2.02
C VAL A 122 -4.15 19.39 2.48
N PHE A 123 -5.07 19.84 1.63
CA PHE A 123 -6.03 20.89 1.98
C PHE A 123 -6.92 20.51 3.17
N GLN A 124 -7.42 19.28 3.21
CA GLN A 124 -8.25 18.77 4.30
C GLN A 124 -7.47 18.72 5.62
N MET A 125 -6.22 18.25 5.59
CA MET A 125 -5.35 18.19 6.77
C MET A 125 -5.01 19.58 7.30
N VAL A 126 -4.86 20.57 6.42
CA VAL A 126 -4.69 21.97 6.83
C VAL A 126 -5.98 22.54 7.43
N ARG A 127 -7.16 22.17 6.92
CA ARG A 127 -8.43 22.66 7.48
C ARG A 127 -8.79 22.00 8.81
N SER A 128 -8.32 20.78 9.04
CA SER A 128 -8.66 20.04 10.27
C SER A 128 -8.05 20.65 11.53
N GLY A 129 -6.96 21.42 11.42
CA GLY A 129 -6.26 21.95 12.58
C GLY A 129 -5.33 20.97 13.29
N GLN A 130 -5.38 19.68 12.94
CA GLN A 130 -4.67 18.64 13.68
C GLN A 130 -3.13 18.73 13.57
N PHE A 131 -2.64 19.39 12.53
CA PHE A 131 -1.21 19.64 12.31
C PHE A 131 -0.80 21.06 12.72
N GLY A 132 -1.56 21.71 13.60
CA GLY A 132 -1.21 23.01 14.19
C GLY A 132 -1.56 24.24 13.34
N ARG A 133 -2.29 24.08 12.23
CA ARG A 133 -2.78 25.21 11.41
C ARG A 133 -4.22 24.95 10.96
N LYS A 134 -5.07 25.99 10.91
CA LYS A 134 -6.48 25.96 10.45
C LYS A 134 -6.74 26.81 9.19
N GLY A 135 -5.75 26.90 8.29
CA GLY A 135 -5.84 27.73 7.07
C GLY A 135 -4.56 27.68 6.23
N LEU A 136 -4.61 28.14 4.98
CA LEU A 136 -3.41 28.23 4.14
C LEU A 136 -2.56 29.42 4.59
N SER A 137 -1.29 29.19 4.94
CA SER A 137 -0.33 30.29 5.08
C SER A 137 -0.03 30.91 3.72
N SER A 138 0.50 32.14 3.68
CA SER A 138 0.90 32.78 2.42
C SER A 138 1.88 31.91 1.61
N SER A 139 2.78 31.20 2.28
CA SER A 139 3.73 30.28 1.63
C SER A 139 3.03 29.08 0.99
N LEU A 140 2.17 28.40 1.75
CA LEU A 140 1.45 27.23 1.26
C LEU A 140 0.41 27.63 0.20
N GLN A 141 -0.27 28.76 0.38
CA GLN A 141 -1.19 29.32 -0.61
C GLN A 141 -0.49 29.53 -1.96
N ARG A 142 0.74 30.08 -1.98
CA ARG A 142 1.52 30.22 -3.22
C ARG A 142 1.81 28.86 -3.89
N ALA A 143 2.08 27.81 -3.11
CA ALA A 143 2.27 26.46 -3.66
C ALA A 143 1.00 25.93 -4.35
N PHE A 144 -0.16 26.07 -3.70
CA PHE A 144 -1.45 25.73 -4.29
C PHE A 144 -1.76 26.55 -5.54
N GLN A 145 -1.50 27.86 -5.52
CA GLN A 145 -1.70 28.73 -6.67
C GLN A 145 -0.84 28.34 -7.86
N ARG A 146 0.45 28.04 -7.62
CA ARG A 146 1.38 27.53 -8.63
C ARG A 146 0.84 26.25 -9.26
N TRP A 147 0.52 25.27 -8.44
CA TRP A 147 -0.01 23.98 -8.90
C TRP A 147 -1.26 24.15 -9.77
N LEU A 148 -2.21 25.01 -9.36
CA LEU A 148 -3.47 25.24 -10.08
C LEU A 148 -3.24 25.93 -11.43
N ASN A 149 -2.24 26.81 -11.55
CA ASN A 149 -1.91 27.51 -12.79
C ASN A 149 -1.03 26.70 -13.76
N GLU A 150 -0.22 25.78 -13.24
CA GLU A 150 0.67 24.91 -14.02
C GLU A 150 0.00 23.61 -14.46
N ALA A 151 -1.01 23.12 -13.72
CA ALA A 151 -1.75 21.92 -14.09
C ALA A 151 -2.36 22.01 -15.51
N SER A 152 -2.23 20.94 -16.30
CA SER A 152 -2.89 20.87 -17.61
C SER A 152 -4.42 20.84 -17.47
N PRO A 153 -5.20 21.19 -18.52
CA PRO A 153 -6.65 21.06 -18.50
C PRO A 153 -7.13 19.66 -18.08
N GLY A 154 -6.51 18.60 -18.61
CA GLY A 154 -6.82 17.22 -18.20
C GLY A 154 -6.48 16.91 -16.75
N LYS A 155 -5.38 17.45 -16.21
CA LYS A 155 -5.03 17.32 -14.79
C LYS A 155 -6.06 18.03 -13.90
N LEU A 156 -6.53 19.22 -14.28
CA LEU A 156 -7.59 19.93 -13.56
C LEU A 156 -8.93 19.21 -13.62
N LEU A 157 -9.32 18.68 -14.78
CA LEU A 157 -10.54 17.87 -14.95
C LEU A 157 -10.48 16.61 -14.08
N SER A 158 -9.43 15.80 -14.19
CA SER A 158 -9.28 14.62 -13.31
C SER A 158 -9.23 14.98 -11.82
N SER A 159 -8.76 16.19 -11.50
CA SER A 159 -8.72 16.73 -10.14
C SER A 159 -10.04 17.34 -9.67
N SER A 160 -11.06 17.48 -10.53
CA SER A 160 -12.40 17.85 -10.09
C SER A 160 -13.20 16.66 -9.56
N ILE A 161 -12.72 15.42 -9.81
CA ILE A 161 -13.37 14.19 -9.34
C ILE A 161 -13.20 14.04 -7.83
N GLY A 162 -14.30 14.00 -7.09
CA GLY A 162 -14.34 13.77 -5.65
C GLY A 162 -14.76 15.01 -4.86
N ASN A 163 -15.50 14.76 -3.80
CA ASN A 163 -16.11 15.77 -2.94
C ASN A 163 -15.56 15.62 -1.52
N ASP A 164 -15.57 16.70 -0.74
CA ASP A 164 -15.12 16.75 0.66
C ASP A 164 -13.61 16.58 0.92
N PRO A 165 -12.79 17.61 0.69
CA PRO A 165 -13.13 18.89 0.07
C PRO A 165 -13.13 18.77 -1.46
N SER A 166 -13.92 19.60 -2.15
CA SER A 166 -13.94 19.64 -3.62
C SER A 166 -12.78 20.48 -4.18
N LEU A 167 -12.45 20.32 -5.47
CA LEU A 167 -11.49 21.23 -6.14
C LEU A 167 -11.97 22.69 -6.13
N ARG A 168 -13.30 22.90 -6.15
CA ARG A 168 -13.92 24.21 -6.01
C ARG A 168 -13.58 24.87 -4.67
N ASP A 169 -13.59 24.12 -3.57
CA ASP A 169 -13.19 24.63 -2.25
C ASP A 169 -11.72 25.03 -2.23
N VAL A 170 -10.86 24.21 -2.84
CA VAL A 170 -9.43 24.50 -3.00
C VAL A 170 -9.23 25.79 -3.78
N LEU A 171 -9.91 25.96 -4.93
CA LEU A 171 -9.85 27.18 -5.76
C LEU A 171 -10.31 28.42 -5.00
N ARG A 172 -11.41 28.32 -4.23
CA ARG A 172 -11.96 29.42 -3.42
C ARG A 172 -11.00 29.89 -2.31
N MET A 173 -10.27 28.95 -1.69
CA MET A 173 -9.34 29.29 -0.61
C MET A 173 -7.95 29.68 -1.13
N ALA A 174 -7.43 29.00 -2.15
CA ALA A 174 -6.13 29.31 -2.73
C ALA A 174 -6.14 30.64 -3.50
N ARG A 175 -7.29 31.00 -4.10
CA ARG A 175 -7.49 32.24 -4.87
C ARG A 175 -6.39 32.45 -5.93
N PRO A 176 -6.13 31.48 -6.83
CA PRO A 176 -5.14 31.68 -7.88
C PRO A 176 -5.57 32.78 -8.85
N LYS A 177 -4.63 33.65 -9.22
CA LYS A 177 -4.81 34.57 -10.35
C LYS A 177 -4.61 33.77 -11.64
N PRO A 178 -5.60 33.69 -12.55
CA PRO A 178 -5.42 33.03 -13.85
C PRO A 178 -4.32 33.72 -14.65
N LYS A 179 -3.53 32.93 -15.40
CA LYS A 179 -2.44 33.44 -16.23
C LYS A 179 -2.88 33.88 -17.64
N ASP A 180 -3.99 33.34 -18.13
CA ASP A 180 -4.55 33.58 -19.46
C ASP A 180 -6.09 33.39 -19.42
N ASP A 181 -6.76 33.71 -20.53
CA ASP A 181 -8.22 33.64 -20.62
C ASP A 181 -8.76 32.21 -20.63
N ALA A 182 -8.02 31.28 -21.24
CA ALA A 182 -8.36 29.85 -21.17
C ALA A 182 -8.37 29.31 -19.72
N ARG A 183 -7.37 29.69 -18.92
CA ARG A 183 -7.29 29.37 -17.49
C ARG A 183 -8.40 30.05 -16.70
N ARG A 184 -8.73 31.29 -17.06
CA ARG A 184 -9.82 32.05 -16.42
C ARG A 184 -11.18 31.39 -16.67
N ALA A 185 -11.48 31.03 -17.92
CA ALA A 185 -12.69 30.28 -18.28
C ALA A 185 -12.72 28.92 -17.57
N MET A 186 -11.59 28.18 -17.56
CA MET A 186 -11.47 26.90 -16.86
C MET A 186 -11.76 27.02 -15.35
N PHE A 187 -11.18 28.00 -14.67
CA PHE A 187 -11.46 28.24 -13.24
C PHE A 187 -12.89 28.73 -13.00
N GLY A 188 -13.43 29.56 -13.89
CA GLY A 188 -14.82 30.00 -13.87
C GLY A 188 -15.78 28.80 -13.92
N TRP A 189 -15.58 27.92 -14.90
CA TRP A 189 -16.35 26.70 -15.08
C TRP A 189 -16.22 25.73 -13.89
N LEU A 190 -14.99 25.45 -13.43
CA LEU A 190 -14.75 24.58 -12.26
C LEU A 190 -15.35 25.13 -10.95
N THR A 191 -15.57 26.43 -10.87
CA THR A 191 -16.18 27.07 -9.69
C THR A 191 -17.67 27.32 -9.84
N GLU A 192 -18.27 26.89 -10.96
CA GLU A 192 -19.67 27.11 -11.33
C GLU A 192 -20.03 28.60 -11.22
N LYS A 193 -19.17 29.48 -11.74
CA LYS A 193 -19.49 30.89 -11.88
C LYS A 193 -20.22 31.13 -13.19
N ASP A 194 -21.14 32.08 -13.20
CA ASP A 194 -21.77 32.59 -14.43
C ASP A 194 -20.72 33.09 -15.41
N VAL A 195 -20.97 32.93 -16.72
CA VAL A 195 -20.00 33.22 -17.79
C VAL A 195 -19.57 34.69 -17.79
N GLU A 196 -20.46 35.60 -17.41
CA GLU A 196 -20.18 37.04 -17.31
C GLU A 196 -19.08 37.33 -16.27
N LYS A 197 -18.96 36.49 -15.24
CA LYS A 197 -17.91 36.61 -14.20
C LYS A 197 -16.56 36.09 -14.67
N TRP A 198 -16.47 35.55 -15.89
CA TRP A 198 -15.22 35.07 -16.48
C TRP A 198 -14.51 36.17 -17.28
N ALA A 199 -15.10 37.37 -17.41
CA ALA A 199 -14.53 38.45 -18.20
C ALA A 199 -13.03 38.71 -17.90
N PRO A 200 -12.20 38.91 -18.94
CA PRO A 200 -12.56 39.03 -20.36
C PRO A 200 -12.76 37.69 -21.10
N ALA A 201 -12.59 36.54 -20.43
CA ALA A 201 -12.77 35.23 -21.04
C ALA A 201 -14.26 34.89 -21.27
N THR A 202 -14.50 34.02 -22.25
CA THR A 202 -15.81 33.57 -22.72
C THR A 202 -15.91 32.05 -22.73
N GLU A 203 -17.06 31.49 -23.13
CA GLU A 203 -17.18 30.03 -23.31
C GLU A 203 -16.26 29.47 -24.40
N ALA A 204 -15.93 30.26 -25.42
CA ALA A 204 -15.03 29.83 -26.50
C ALA A 204 -13.60 29.57 -26.02
N ASP A 205 -13.19 30.22 -24.92
CA ASP A 205 -11.87 30.05 -24.30
C ASP A 205 -11.78 28.76 -23.47
N LEU A 206 -12.88 28.02 -23.27
CA LEU A 206 -12.84 26.75 -22.56
C LEU A 206 -11.97 25.73 -23.30
N PRO A 207 -11.11 24.98 -22.61
CA PRO A 207 -10.33 23.91 -23.24
C PRO A 207 -11.23 22.89 -23.97
N ALA A 208 -10.78 22.38 -25.12
CA ALA A 208 -11.55 21.44 -25.95
C ALA A 208 -12.09 20.23 -25.16
N ALA A 209 -11.31 19.68 -24.22
CA ALA A 209 -11.75 18.58 -23.36
C ALA A 209 -12.97 18.94 -22.49
N VAL A 210 -13.08 20.20 -22.04
CA VAL A 210 -14.24 20.69 -21.28
C VAL A 210 -15.45 20.86 -22.19
N GLN A 211 -15.25 21.40 -23.39
CA GLN A 211 -16.32 21.54 -24.38
C GLN A 211 -16.90 20.18 -24.77
N ALA A 212 -16.04 19.19 -25.03
CA ALA A 212 -16.47 17.84 -25.37
C ALA A 212 -17.11 17.12 -24.16
N LEU A 213 -16.67 17.38 -22.93
CA LEU A 213 -17.36 16.89 -21.73
C LEU A 213 -18.75 17.54 -21.55
N LYS A 214 -18.91 18.84 -21.86
CA LYS A 214 -20.23 19.50 -21.91
C LYS A 214 -21.12 18.82 -22.96
N ALA A 215 -20.61 18.56 -24.16
CA ALA A 215 -21.33 17.87 -25.21
C ALA A 215 -21.76 16.45 -24.80
N PHE A 216 -20.85 15.69 -24.16
CA PHE A 216 -21.15 14.36 -23.62
C PHE A 216 -22.30 14.38 -22.61
N ARG A 217 -22.33 15.37 -21.72
CA ARG A 217 -23.38 15.54 -20.71
C ARG A 217 -24.71 16.03 -21.30
N ALA A 218 -24.65 16.78 -22.40
CA ALA A 218 -25.82 17.32 -23.10
C ALA A 218 -26.44 16.36 -24.13
N ALA A 219 -25.70 15.32 -24.55
CA ALA A 219 -26.16 14.36 -25.55
C ALA A 219 -27.52 13.75 -25.16
N GLU A 220 -28.48 13.74 -26.08
CA GLU A 220 -29.86 13.30 -25.81
C GLU A 220 -30.00 11.77 -25.85
N THR A 221 -29.30 11.10 -26.76
CA THR A 221 -29.38 9.65 -26.96
C THR A 221 -28.16 8.91 -26.41
N GLU A 222 -28.33 7.61 -26.13
CA GLU A 222 -27.26 6.75 -25.65
C GLU A 222 -26.18 6.55 -26.73
N GLU A 223 -26.58 6.43 -27.99
CA GLU A 223 -25.68 6.24 -29.14
C GLU A 223 -24.81 7.47 -29.38
N ALA A 224 -25.40 8.67 -29.33
CA ALA A 224 -24.65 9.92 -29.47
C ALA A 224 -23.66 10.09 -28.31
N GLN A 225 -24.10 9.78 -27.08
CA GLN A 225 -23.24 9.84 -25.91
C GLN A 225 -22.08 8.82 -25.98
N ALA A 226 -22.32 7.61 -26.49
CA ALA A 226 -21.31 6.58 -26.66
C ALA A 226 -20.29 6.94 -27.76
N LEU A 227 -20.72 7.58 -28.85
CA LEU A 227 -19.83 8.08 -29.90
C LEU A 227 -18.89 9.17 -29.34
N ILE A 228 -19.46 10.16 -28.64
CA ILE A 228 -18.67 11.22 -27.99
C ILE A 228 -17.69 10.63 -26.97
N ALA A 229 -18.12 9.63 -26.18
CA ALA A 229 -17.20 8.92 -25.30
C ALA A 229 -16.04 8.30 -26.08
N GLY A 230 -16.30 7.62 -27.20
CA GLY A 230 -15.25 6.98 -28.01
C GLY A 230 -14.08 7.91 -28.36
N ASP A 231 -14.38 9.16 -28.70
CA ASP A 231 -13.37 10.14 -29.14
C ASP A 231 -12.78 10.98 -28.00
N LEU A 232 -13.47 11.04 -26.85
CA LEU A 232 -13.09 11.90 -25.74
C LEU A 232 -11.93 11.32 -24.92
N GLN A 233 -10.81 12.04 -24.90
CA GLN A 233 -9.62 11.70 -24.11
C GLN A 233 -9.68 12.32 -22.71
N VAL A 234 -10.57 11.81 -21.85
CA VAL A 234 -10.63 12.18 -20.43
C VAL A 234 -10.61 10.95 -19.54
N ARG A 235 -10.45 11.15 -18.23
CA ARG A 235 -10.52 10.06 -17.27
C ARG A 235 -11.96 9.53 -17.22
N TRP A 236 -12.12 8.20 -17.36
CA TRP A 236 -13.42 7.52 -17.48
C TRP A 236 -14.46 7.89 -16.40
N ASP A 237 -14.00 8.18 -15.18
CA ASP A 237 -14.81 8.51 -14.01
C ASP A 237 -15.45 9.91 -14.09
N LEU A 238 -15.05 10.76 -15.04
CA LEU A 238 -15.77 12.00 -15.39
C LEU A 238 -17.02 11.76 -16.25
N LEU A 239 -17.14 10.56 -16.82
CA LEU A 239 -18.23 10.17 -17.72
C LEU A 239 -19.25 9.28 -17.00
N ALA A 240 -18.80 8.55 -15.99
CA ALA A 240 -19.57 7.52 -15.29
C ALA A 240 -20.85 8.04 -14.63
N ASP A 241 -20.85 9.26 -14.10
CA ASP A 241 -22.00 9.87 -13.42
C ASP A 241 -23.12 10.29 -14.38
N ALA A 242 -22.78 10.67 -15.61
CA ALA A 242 -23.71 11.11 -16.64
C ALA A 242 -24.03 10.03 -17.70
N ALA A 243 -23.52 8.81 -17.53
CA ALA A 243 -23.72 7.72 -18.48
C ALA A 243 -25.18 7.24 -18.48
N LYS A 244 -25.84 7.30 -19.65
CA LYS A 244 -27.27 7.02 -19.82
C LYS A 244 -27.63 5.54 -19.85
N GLY A 245 -26.69 4.64 -20.15
CA GLY A 245 -26.99 3.21 -20.26
C GLY A 245 -25.80 2.29 -20.55
N PRO A 246 -26.06 0.99 -20.77
CA PRO A 246 -25.04 -0.04 -20.97
C PRO A 246 -24.12 0.17 -22.17
N ILE A 247 -24.59 0.73 -23.29
CA ILE A 247 -23.80 1.04 -24.50
C ILE A 247 -22.74 2.09 -24.15
N VAL A 248 -23.12 3.14 -23.41
CA VAL A 248 -22.17 4.17 -22.95
C VAL A 248 -21.17 3.57 -21.97
N TRP A 249 -21.63 2.74 -21.03
CA TRP A 249 -20.74 2.06 -20.10
C TRP A 249 -19.75 1.11 -20.78
N LYS A 250 -20.12 0.48 -21.91
CA LYS A 250 -19.18 -0.28 -22.74
C LYS A 250 -18.12 0.61 -23.39
N ALA A 251 -18.50 1.79 -23.87
CA ALA A 251 -17.54 2.77 -24.40
C ALA A 251 -16.59 3.26 -23.31
N ILE A 252 -17.11 3.60 -22.12
CA ILE A 252 -16.31 3.98 -20.94
C ILE A 252 -15.37 2.84 -20.53
N ALA A 253 -15.84 1.59 -20.51
CA ALA A 253 -15.03 0.43 -20.17
C ALA A 253 -13.86 0.22 -21.14
N ARG A 254 -14.00 0.59 -22.42
CA ARG A 254 -12.89 0.56 -23.38
C ARG A 254 -11.82 1.61 -23.12
N GLN A 255 -12.17 2.74 -22.51
CA GLN A 255 -11.21 3.74 -22.04
C GLN A 255 -10.51 3.35 -20.73
N MET A 256 -11.07 2.39 -19.98
CA MET A 256 -10.46 1.94 -18.73
C MET A 256 -9.20 1.14 -19.01
N GLY A 257 -8.07 1.57 -18.44
CA GLY A 257 -6.85 0.75 -18.41
C GLY A 257 -7.03 -0.50 -17.52
N PRO A 258 -6.10 -1.48 -17.59
CA PRO A 258 -6.20 -2.75 -16.88
C PRO A 258 -6.46 -2.61 -15.37
N GLN A 259 -5.81 -1.62 -14.74
CA GLN A 259 -5.99 -1.31 -13.33
C GLN A 259 -7.43 -0.84 -13.02
N ALA A 260 -7.98 0.04 -13.86
CA ALA A 260 -9.32 0.59 -13.67
C ALA A 260 -10.39 -0.49 -13.90
N LEU A 261 -10.21 -1.34 -14.92
CA LEU A 261 -11.05 -2.52 -15.15
C LEU A 261 -11.07 -3.44 -13.92
N ARG A 262 -9.88 -3.81 -13.42
CA ARG A 262 -9.72 -4.68 -12.24
C ARG A 262 -10.46 -4.13 -11.02
N MET A 263 -10.38 -2.82 -10.77
CA MET A 263 -11.03 -2.19 -9.62
C MET A 263 -12.55 -2.05 -9.75
N ASN A 264 -13.09 -2.08 -10.97
CA ASN A 264 -14.49 -1.72 -11.24
C ASN A 264 -15.34 -2.86 -11.81
N LEU A 265 -14.89 -4.12 -11.72
CA LEU A 265 -15.64 -5.28 -12.25
C LEU A 265 -17.10 -5.34 -11.77
N ASN A 266 -17.35 -5.09 -10.49
CA ASN A 266 -18.71 -5.07 -9.94
C ASN A 266 -19.53 -3.86 -10.44
N THR A 267 -18.88 -2.73 -10.71
CA THR A 267 -19.52 -1.56 -11.31
C THR A 267 -19.91 -1.86 -12.76
N LEU A 268 -19.01 -2.45 -13.54
CA LEU A 268 -19.28 -2.87 -14.92
C LEU A 268 -20.43 -3.90 -14.98
N LEU A 269 -20.45 -4.84 -14.04
CA LEU A 269 -21.55 -5.79 -13.90
C LEU A 269 -22.89 -5.09 -13.61
N ARG A 270 -22.90 -4.15 -12.64
CA ARG A 270 -24.11 -3.41 -12.24
C ARG A 270 -24.70 -2.61 -13.41
N HIS A 271 -23.85 -2.08 -14.28
CA HIS A 271 -24.26 -1.34 -15.47
C HIS A 271 -24.39 -2.21 -16.73
N GLU A 272 -24.52 -3.54 -16.54
CA GLU A 272 -24.86 -4.51 -17.59
C GLU A 272 -23.88 -4.56 -18.77
N VAL A 273 -22.62 -4.18 -18.54
CA VAL A 273 -21.55 -4.17 -19.57
C VAL A 273 -21.31 -5.55 -20.18
N PHE A 274 -21.58 -6.62 -19.42
CA PHE A 274 -21.40 -8.01 -19.87
C PHE A 274 -22.64 -8.63 -20.55
N LYS A 275 -23.72 -7.86 -20.74
CA LYS A 275 -24.94 -8.30 -21.43
C LYS A 275 -25.04 -7.68 -22.83
N LYS A 276 -25.65 -8.38 -23.79
CA LYS A 276 -25.92 -7.82 -25.12
C LYS A 276 -26.97 -6.70 -25.03
N PRO A 277 -26.85 -5.63 -25.84
CA PRO A 277 -27.92 -4.64 -25.95
C PRO A 277 -29.16 -5.30 -26.56
N GLY A 278 -30.34 -5.14 -25.95
CA GLY A 278 -31.59 -5.69 -26.48
C GLY A 278 -32.82 -5.20 -25.72
N LEU A 279 -33.94 -5.03 -26.43
CA LEU A 279 -35.21 -4.46 -25.92
C LEU A 279 -35.94 -5.31 -24.87
N LEU A 280 -35.59 -6.59 -24.71
CA LEU A 280 -36.25 -7.51 -23.80
C LEU A 280 -35.28 -7.90 -22.68
N ARG A 281 -35.80 -7.93 -21.44
CA ARG A 281 -35.12 -8.26 -20.17
C ARG A 281 -34.38 -9.62 -20.10
N PHE A 282 -34.27 -10.33 -21.23
CA PHE A 282 -33.55 -11.60 -21.41
C PHE A 282 -32.34 -11.45 -22.36
N GLY A 283 -31.64 -10.30 -22.31
CA GLY A 283 -30.44 -10.06 -23.11
C GLY A 283 -29.35 -11.09 -22.81
N GLY A 284 -28.95 -11.86 -23.84
CA GLY A 284 -27.88 -12.86 -23.74
C GLY A 284 -26.52 -12.25 -23.41
N THR A 285 -25.52 -13.10 -23.15
CA THR A 285 -24.18 -12.69 -22.75
C THR A 285 -23.41 -12.00 -23.88
N ASP A 286 -22.75 -10.87 -23.58
CA ASP A 286 -21.84 -10.18 -24.50
C ASP A 286 -20.42 -10.77 -24.40
N ASN A 287 -20.21 -11.88 -25.11
CA ASN A 287 -18.93 -12.58 -25.11
C ASN A 287 -17.78 -11.71 -25.63
N ALA A 288 -18.03 -10.77 -26.54
CA ALA A 288 -16.98 -9.90 -27.06
C ALA A 288 -16.46 -8.95 -25.98
N MET A 289 -17.35 -8.36 -25.19
CA MET A 289 -16.93 -7.49 -24.08
C MET A 289 -16.27 -8.28 -22.94
N ILE A 290 -16.76 -9.49 -22.66
CA ILE A 290 -16.12 -10.40 -21.69
C ILE A 290 -14.70 -10.74 -22.14
N ASP A 291 -14.51 -11.09 -23.40
CA ASP A 291 -13.22 -11.46 -23.97
C ASP A 291 -12.26 -10.28 -23.98
N TYR A 292 -12.75 -9.08 -24.28
CA TYR A 292 -11.98 -7.85 -24.17
C TYR A 292 -11.49 -7.61 -22.73
N VAL A 293 -12.38 -7.63 -21.75
CA VAL A 293 -12.00 -7.40 -20.33
C VAL A 293 -11.08 -8.49 -19.83
N ALA A 294 -11.36 -9.75 -20.12
CA ALA A 294 -10.52 -10.87 -19.73
C ALA A 294 -9.12 -10.77 -20.36
N GLY A 295 -9.04 -10.44 -21.66
CA GLY A 295 -7.78 -10.24 -22.37
C GLY A 295 -6.94 -9.09 -21.80
N GLN A 296 -7.57 -7.95 -21.48
CA GLN A 296 -6.88 -6.81 -20.86
C GLN A 296 -6.36 -7.13 -19.45
N LEU A 297 -7.07 -7.96 -18.68
CA LEU A 297 -6.66 -8.33 -17.33
C LEU A 297 -5.54 -9.37 -17.32
N ALA A 298 -5.51 -10.28 -18.30
CA ALA A 298 -4.53 -11.36 -18.41
C ALA A 298 -3.40 -11.08 -19.41
N ASP A 299 -3.27 -9.83 -19.92
CA ASP A 299 -2.18 -9.44 -20.80
C ASP A 299 -0.83 -9.56 -20.08
N ALA A 300 -0.06 -10.58 -20.47
CA ALA A 300 1.19 -10.92 -19.82
C ALA A 300 2.26 -9.81 -19.94
N ASP A 301 2.29 -9.08 -21.05
CA ASP A 301 3.27 -8.02 -21.26
C ASP A 301 2.89 -6.77 -20.46
N ALA A 302 1.61 -6.45 -20.40
CA ALA A 302 1.11 -5.40 -19.51
C ALA A 302 1.39 -5.73 -18.04
N ILE A 303 1.15 -6.98 -17.60
CA ILE A 303 1.42 -7.42 -16.22
C ILE A 303 2.91 -7.31 -15.89
N ARG A 304 3.80 -7.82 -16.74
CA ARG A 304 5.25 -7.74 -16.55
C ARG A 304 5.75 -6.30 -16.51
N ARG A 305 5.25 -5.41 -17.38
CA ARG A 305 5.61 -3.98 -17.39
C ARG A 305 5.07 -3.22 -16.18
N SER A 306 3.86 -3.55 -15.74
CA SER A 306 3.15 -2.80 -14.69
C SER A 306 3.76 -2.96 -13.29
N ARG A 307 4.70 -3.90 -13.11
CA ARG A 307 5.30 -4.28 -11.82
C ARG A 307 4.26 -4.60 -10.73
N GLN A 308 3.01 -4.87 -11.10
CA GLN A 308 1.98 -5.29 -10.17
C GLN A 308 2.29 -6.69 -9.66
N PHE A 309 2.17 -6.90 -8.36
CA PHE A 309 2.36 -8.22 -7.74
C PHE A 309 1.02 -8.97 -7.59
N PRO A 310 1.05 -10.30 -7.35
CA PRO A 310 -0.13 -11.16 -7.33
C PRO A 310 -1.27 -10.69 -6.42
N TYR A 311 -0.94 -9.95 -5.36
CA TYR A 311 -1.88 -9.45 -4.36
C TYR A 311 -3.04 -8.66 -4.97
N GLN A 312 -2.76 -7.75 -5.91
CA GLN A 312 -3.79 -6.88 -6.45
C GLN A 312 -4.85 -7.65 -7.26
N PHE A 313 -4.42 -8.66 -8.01
CA PHE A 313 -5.30 -9.54 -8.79
C PHE A 313 -6.14 -10.44 -7.88
N LEU A 314 -5.53 -10.99 -6.83
CA LEU A 314 -6.26 -11.80 -5.86
C LEU A 314 -7.29 -10.99 -5.09
N ALA A 315 -6.93 -9.80 -4.61
CA ALA A 315 -7.88 -8.93 -3.94
C ALA A 315 -9.07 -8.60 -4.85
N ALA A 316 -8.85 -8.41 -6.16
CA ALA A 316 -9.93 -8.24 -7.12
C ALA A 316 -10.79 -9.51 -7.27
N TYR A 317 -10.17 -10.68 -7.35
CA TYR A 317 -10.86 -11.97 -7.46
C TYR A 317 -11.79 -12.23 -6.27
N LEU A 318 -11.33 -12.00 -5.03
CA LEU A 318 -12.12 -12.21 -3.81
C LEU A 318 -13.26 -11.21 -3.61
N ASN A 319 -13.11 -9.99 -4.15
CA ASN A 319 -14.13 -8.94 -4.05
C ASN A 319 -15.08 -8.93 -5.25
N ALA A 320 -14.78 -9.63 -6.34
CA ALA A 320 -15.67 -9.77 -7.49
C ALA A 320 -16.94 -10.55 -7.10
N SER A 321 -18.11 -10.04 -7.51
CA SER A 321 -19.40 -10.72 -7.32
C SER A 321 -19.42 -12.09 -8.01
N ASP A 322 -20.22 -13.02 -7.50
CA ASP A 322 -20.42 -14.35 -8.11
C ASP A 322 -21.08 -14.29 -9.49
N GLU A 323 -21.79 -13.20 -9.77
CA GLU A 323 -22.38 -12.89 -11.08
C GLU A 323 -21.36 -12.38 -12.11
N VAL A 324 -20.13 -12.01 -11.69
CA VAL A 324 -19.08 -11.64 -12.65
C VAL A 324 -18.74 -12.85 -13.52
N PRO A 325 -18.70 -12.73 -14.86
CA PRO A 325 -18.48 -13.86 -15.75
C PRO A 325 -17.25 -14.69 -15.38
N LYS A 326 -17.42 -16.02 -15.39
CA LYS A 326 -16.37 -16.98 -15.00
C LYS A 326 -15.05 -16.75 -15.75
N LYS A 327 -15.12 -16.42 -17.05
CA LYS A 327 -13.94 -16.12 -17.87
C LYS A 327 -13.12 -14.92 -17.35
N VAL A 328 -13.79 -13.88 -16.83
CA VAL A 328 -13.11 -12.73 -16.20
C VAL A 328 -12.49 -13.13 -14.86
N LYS A 329 -13.18 -13.95 -14.07
CA LYS A 329 -12.63 -14.49 -12.81
C LYS A 329 -11.41 -15.39 -13.08
N THR A 330 -11.44 -16.23 -14.10
CA THR A 330 -10.30 -17.03 -14.55
C THR A 330 -9.14 -16.14 -15.01
N ALA A 331 -9.40 -15.10 -15.78
CA ALA A 331 -8.36 -14.14 -16.20
C ALA A 331 -7.65 -13.47 -15.01
N LEU A 332 -8.37 -13.16 -13.91
CA LEU A 332 -7.74 -12.66 -12.67
C LEU A 332 -6.85 -13.70 -12.00
N HIS A 333 -7.22 -14.98 -12.06
CA HIS A 333 -6.41 -16.09 -11.56
C HIS A 333 -5.13 -16.24 -12.38
N ASP A 334 -5.26 -16.29 -13.70
CA ASP A 334 -4.12 -16.36 -14.64
C ASP A 334 -3.19 -15.15 -14.46
N ALA A 335 -3.76 -13.95 -14.31
CA ALA A 335 -2.98 -12.73 -14.06
C ALA A 335 -2.18 -12.79 -12.75
N ALA A 336 -2.74 -13.40 -11.69
CA ALA A 336 -2.04 -13.58 -10.43
C ALA A 336 -0.85 -14.56 -10.57
N GLU A 337 -1.02 -15.65 -11.33
CA GLU A 337 0.05 -16.60 -11.62
C GLU A 337 1.15 -15.96 -12.50
N ILE A 338 0.77 -15.19 -13.53
CA ILE A 338 1.73 -14.44 -14.36
C ILE A 338 2.51 -13.43 -13.51
N ALA A 339 1.82 -12.71 -12.62
CA ALA A 339 2.43 -11.72 -11.74
C ALA A 339 3.44 -12.33 -10.75
N CYS A 340 3.34 -13.63 -10.44
CA CYS A 340 4.35 -14.33 -9.66
C CYS A 340 5.71 -14.40 -10.37
N GLY A 341 5.73 -14.33 -11.70
CA GLY A 341 6.96 -14.21 -12.48
C GLY A 341 7.74 -12.91 -12.21
N ASN A 342 7.08 -11.87 -11.69
CA ASN A 342 7.72 -10.61 -11.31
C ASN A 342 8.48 -10.70 -9.96
N ILE A 343 8.37 -11.84 -9.26
CA ILE A 343 9.03 -12.04 -7.97
C ILE A 343 10.50 -12.40 -8.21
N PRO A 344 11.43 -11.73 -7.50
CA PRO A 344 12.86 -12.03 -7.63
C PRO A 344 13.16 -13.46 -7.20
N GLN A 345 14.12 -14.08 -7.88
CA GLN A 345 14.72 -15.33 -7.42
C GLN A 345 15.67 -15.00 -6.28
N LEU A 346 15.63 -15.79 -5.21
CA LEU A 346 16.46 -15.56 -4.03
C LEU A 346 17.82 -16.27 -4.18
N PRO A 347 18.89 -15.76 -3.55
CA PRO A 347 20.24 -16.32 -3.69
C PRO A 347 20.35 -17.74 -3.13
N ALA A 348 19.54 -18.09 -2.14
CA ALA A 348 19.34 -19.45 -1.64
C ALA A 348 17.92 -19.58 -1.03
N PRO A 349 17.46 -20.81 -0.75
CA PRO A 349 16.14 -21.03 -0.15
C PRO A 349 16.00 -20.29 1.19
N VAL A 350 14.78 -19.92 1.54
CA VAL A 350 14.48 -19.25 2.82
C VAL A 350 13.52 -20.06 3.66
N ILE A 351 13.54 -19.84 4.97
CA ILE A 351 12.47 -20.30 5.87
C ILE A 351 11.51 -19.14 6.08
N ILE A 352 10.22 -19.37 5.84
CA ILE A 352 9.17 -18.38 6.01
C ILE A 352 8.37 -18.74 7.26
N GLY A 353 8.54 -17.97 8.33
CA GLY A 353 7.70 -18.05 9.51
C GLY A 353 6.41 -17.28 9.25
N LEU A 354 5.29 -17.99 9.09
CA LEU A 354 4.00 -17.39 8.77
C LEU A 354 3.12 -17.30 10.03
N ASP A 355 2.90 -16.10 10.53
CA ASP A 355 2.05 -15.91 11.70
C ASP A 355 0.57 -16.15 11.35
N THR A 356 -0.05 -17.02 12.11
CA THR A 356 -1.46 -17.42 12.00
C THR A 356 -2.21 -17.25 13.31
N SER A 357 -1.66 -16.45 14.24
CA SER A 357 -2.30 -16.10 15.51
C SER A 357 -3.59 -15.30 15.33
N GLY A 358 -4.37 -15.17 16.42
CA GLY A 358 -5.66 -14.50 16.39
C GLY A 358 -5.60 -13.05 15.89
N SER A 359 -4.54 -12.31 16.19
CA SER A 359 -4.37 -10.92 15.75
C SER A 359 -4.22 -10.78 14.23
N MET A 360 -3.67 -11.81 13.57
CA MET A 360 -3.56 -11.89 12.11
C MET A 360 -4.93 -12.08 11.41
N GLY A 361 -6.00 -12.35 12.17
CA GLY A 361 -7.37 -12.40 11.65
C GLY A 361 -7.96 -11.03 11.31
N CYS A 362 -7.33 -9.92 11.72
CA CYS A 362 -7.85 -8.57 11.45
C CYS A 362 -7.77 -8.19 9.96
N PRO A 363 -8.62 -7.27 9.46
CA PRO A 363 -8.56 -6.80 8.08
C PRO A 363 -7.23 -6.10 7.78
N ALA A 364 -6.58 -6.43 6.66
CA ALA A 364 -5.24 -5.93 6.33
C ALA A 364 -5.18 -4.39 6.13
N THR A 365 -6.27 -3.75 5.73
CA THR A 365 -6.35 -2.28 5.61
C THR A 365 -7.10 -1.63 6.78
N GLY A 366 -7.32 -2.38 7.86
CA GLY A 366 -8.12 -1.97 9.01
C GLY A 366 -9.62 -1.82 8.73
N TYR A 367 -10.39 -1.49 9.77
CA TYR A 367 -11.82 -1.18 9.67
C TYR A 367 -12.03 0.28 9.24
N ARG A 368 -12.80 0.50 8.17
CA ARG A 368 -13.21 1.84 7.71
C ARG A 368 -14.54 2.24 8.36
N ALA A 369 -14.62 3.47 8.88
CA ALA A 369 -15.80 3.99 9.58
C ALA A 369 -17.03 4.24 8.69
N ARG A 370 -16.85 4.38 7.36
CA ARG A 370 -17.94 4.46 6.37
C ARG A 370 -17.61 3.59 5.15
N GLY A 371 -18.26 2.43 5.06
CA GLY A 371 -18.37 1.65 3.81
C GLY A 371 -17.24 0.67 3.53
N GLY A 372 -17.43 -0.57 4.01
CA GLY A 372 -16.75 -1.79 3.54
C GLY A 372 -15.42 -2.10 4.23
N THR A 373 -15.35 -3.25 4.91
CA THR A 373 -14.08 -3.92 5.23
C THR A 373 -13.53 -4.57 3.97
N THR A 374 -12.21 -4.63 3.83
CA THR A 374 -11.63 -5.57 2.87
C THR A 374 -11.93 -6.98 3.37
N LYS A 375 -12.46 -7.87 2.52
CA LYS A 375 -12.61 -9.30 2.85
C LYS A 375 -11.28 -9.98 3.21
N MET A 376 -10.15 -9.34 2.90
CA MET A 376 -8.80 -9.86 3.09
C MET A 376 -8.26 -9.55 4.47
N ARG A 377 -7.83 -10.59 5.19
CA ARG A 377 -7.23 -10.51 6.54
C ARG A 377 -5.70 -10.45 6.46
N CYS A 378 -5.03 -10.01 7.52
CA CYS A 378 -3.56 -10.00 7.59
C CYS A 378 -2.95 -11.38 7.31
N VAL A 379 -3.59 -12.45 7.80
CA VAL A 379 -3.16 -13.83 7.52
C VAL A 379 -3.29 -14.21 6.04
N ASP A 380 -4.33 -13.73 5.33
CA ASP A 380 -4.49 -14.01 3.91
C ASP A 380 -3.39 -13.32 3.09
N VAL A 381 -2.99 -12.14 3.53
CA VAL A 381 -1.88 -11.37 2.96
C VAL A 381 -0.54 -12.07 3.18
N ALA A 382 -0.28 -12.50 4.41
CA ALA A 382 0.93 -13.21 4.78
C ALA A 382 1.04 -14.56 4.06
N ALA A 383 -0.07 -15.29 3.98
CA ALA A 383 -0.17 -16.57 3.27
C ALA A 383 0.11 -16.42 1.78
N LEU A 384 -0.39 -15.34 1.16
CA LEU A 384 -0.12 -15.05 -0.23
C LEU A 384 1.36 -14.77 -0.46
N PHE A 385 1.99 -13.96 0.39
CA PHE A 385 3.43 -13.69 0.31
C PHE A 385 4.25 -14.98 0.34
N ALA A 386 3.93 -15.85 1.30
CA ALA A 386 4.57 -17.15 1.45
C ALA A 386 4.37 -18.03 0.22
N ALA A 387 3.14 -18.12 -0.30
CA ALA A 387 2.82 -18.86 -1.52
C ALA A 387 3.58 -18.34 -2.73
N ALA A 388 3.70 -17.02 -2.84
CA ALA A 388 4.35 -16.36 -3.96
C ALA A 388 5.88 -16.56 -3.96
N ILE A 389 6.53 -16.52 -2.78
CA ILE A 389 7.95 -16.88 -2.66
C ILE A 389 8.17 -18.36 -2.97
N LEU A 390 7.33 -19.26 -2.41
CA LEU A 390 7.43 -20.70 -2.67
C LEU A 390 7.33 -21.02 -4.16
N ARG A 391 6.42 -20.35 -4.88
CA ARG A 391 6.22 -20.55 -6.32
C ARG A 391 7.49 -20.26 -7.12
N ARG A 392 8.27 -19.25 -6.70
CA ARG A 392 9.52 -18.85 -7.38
C ARG A 392 10.77 -19.54 -6.81
N ASN A 393 10.72 -19.97 -5.55
CA ASN A 393 11.83 -20.56 -4.80
C ASN A 393 11.36 -21.86 -4.10
N PRO A 394 11.15 -22.95 -4.86
CA PRO A 394 10.42 -24.15 -4.41
C PRO A 394 11.08 -24.90 -3.24
N ASP A 395 12.40 -24.75 -3.06
CA ASP A 395 13.14 -25.37 -1.96
C ASP A 395 12.95 -24.64 -0.60
N SER A 396 12.28 -23.49 -0.62
CA SER A 396 11.95 -22.72 0.60
C SER A 396 10.94 -23.48 1.46
N VAL A 397 10.94 -23.20 2.76
CA VAL A 397 10.06 -23.90 3.72
C VAL A 397 9.14 -22.90 4.39
N VAL A 398 7.83 -23.16 4.38
CA VAL A 398 6.85 -22.36 5.14
C VAL A 398 6.51 -23.07 6.44
N ILE A 399 6.59 -22.32 7.54
CA ILE A 399 6.25 -22.78 8.90
C ILE A 399 5.16 -21.85 9.43
N PRO A 400 3.87 -22.22 9.26
CA PRO A 400 2.79 -21.53 9.94
C PRO A 400 2.91 -21.71 11.45
N PHE A 401 2.65 -20.66 12.22
CA PHE A 401 2.77 -20.71 13.68
C PHE A 401 1.74 -19.84 14.40
N ASP A 402 1.50 -20.18 15.66
CA ASP A 402 0.79 -19.38 16.67
C ASP A 402 1.53 -19.54 18.02
N THR A 403 1.01 -20.36 18.93
CA THR A 403 1.71 -20.90 20.12
C THR A 403 2.31 -22.29 19.87
N ARG A 404 2.09 -22.86 18.68
CA ARG A 404 2.74 -24.07 18.17
C ARG A 404 3.09 -23.91 16.69
N THR A 405 3.94 -24.79 16.17
CA THR A 405 4.24 -24.86 14.73
C THR A 405 3.34 -25.85 14.03
N TYR A 406 2.92 -25.51 12.81
CA TYR A 406 2.16 -26.37 11.92
C TYR A 406 3.03 -26.80 10.75
N GLN A 407 2.74 -27.99 10.20
CA GLN A 407 3.33 -28.43 8.94
C GLN A 407 2.33 -28.16 7.82
N ALA A 408 2.64 -27.18 6.99
CA ALA A 408 1.90 -26.95 5.76
C ALA A 408 2.24 -28.07 4.76
N LYS A 409 1.24 -28.84 4.34
CA LYS A 409 1.39 -29.69 3.14
C LYS A 409 1.35 -28.76 1.94
N ILE A 410 2.36 -28.84 1.07
CA ILE A 410 2.45 -28.02 -0.15
C ILE A 410 2.49 -28.99 -1.33
N ASP A 411 1.56 -28.83 -2.27
CA ASP A 411 1.58 -29.57 -3.53
C ASP A 411 2.11 -28.64 -4.64
N PRO A 412 3.09 -29.06 -5.46
CA PRO A 412 3.57 -28.27 -6.59
C PRO A 412 2.49 -27.87 -7.59
N SER A 413 1.39 -28.63 -7.68
CA SER A 413 0.26 -28.35 -8.57
C SER A 413 -0.74 -27.34 -8.01
N ASP A 414 -0.60 -26.95 -6.74
CA ASP A 414 -1.49 -25.95 -6.15
C ASP A 414 -1.34 -24.60 -6.84
N SER A 415 -2.48 -23.98 -7.14
CA SER A 415 -2.50 -22.56 -7.47
C SER A 415 -2.11 -21.72 -6.27
N ILE A 416 -1.62 -20.51 -6.51
CA ILE A 416 -1.29 -19.55 -5.44
C ILE A 416 -2.50 -19.32 -4.52
N LEU A 417 -3.72 -19.34 -5.07
CA LEU A 417 -4.94 -19.08 -4.31
C LEU A 417 -5.31 -20.25 -3.41
N SER A 418 -5.23 -21.48 -3.91
CA SER A 418 -5.51 -22.68 -3.11
C SER A 418 -4.46 -22.83 -1.99
N LEU A 419 -3.20 -22.56 -2.31
CA LEU A 419 -2.12 -22.56 -1.33
C LEU A 419 -2.33 -21.48 -0.26
N SER A 420 -2.60 -20.24 -0.65
CA SER A 420 -2.87 -19.13 0.28
C SER A 420 -4.08 -19.42 1.17
N ALA A 421 -5.18 -19.91 0.60
CA ALA A 421 -6.40 -20.24 1.35
C ALA A 421 -6.22 -21.42 2.31
N ARG A 422 -5.30 -22.34 2.02
CA ARG A 422 -4.93 -23.43 2.95
C ARG A 422 -4.06 -22.91 4.08
N LEU A 423 -3.07 -22.07 3.75
CA LEU A 423 -2.15 -21.48 4.73
C LEU A 423 -2.87 -20.57 5.74
N SER A 424 -3.92 -19.86 5.31
CA SER A 424 -4.67 -18.96 6.21
C SER A 424 -5.72 -19.63 7.11
N LYS A 425 -5.83 -20.96 7.07
CA LYS A 425 -6.70 -21.76 7.94
C LYS A 425 -6.02 -22.30 9.19
N TYR A 426 -4.69 -22.27 9.25
CA TYR A 426 -3.97 -22.67 10.46
C TYR A 426 -4.16 -21.63 11.57
N GLY A 427 -3.97 -22.05 12.83
CA GLY A 427 -3.82 -21.14 13.96
C GLY A 427 -5.11 -20.64 14.62
N GLY A 428 -5.07 -19.39 15.13
CA GLY A 428 -6.14 -18.72 15.89
C GLY A 428 -5.86 -18.49 17.39
N GLY A 429 -4.68 -18.88 17.88
CA GLY A 429 -4.28 -18.72 19.29
C GLY A 429 -3.43 -17.48 19.60
N GLY A 430 -2.69 -17.53 20.71
CA GLY A 430 -1.66 -16.54 21.06
C GLY A 430 -0.43 -16.59 20.14
N THR A 431 0.59 -15.80 20.45
CA THR A 431 1.71 -15.54 19.51
C THR A 431 3.06 -15.80 20.16
N ASP A 432 3.83 -16.73 19.58
CA ASP A 432 5.26 -16.96 19.86
C ASP A 432 6.06 -16.90 18.55
N CYS A 433 6.60 -15.71 18.26
CA CYS A 433 7.41 -15.44 17.07
C CYS A 433 8.75 -16.21 17.04
N SER A 434 9.18 -16.83 18.16
CA SER A 434 10.42 -17.59 18.18
C SER A 434 10.28 -18.98 17.55
N LEU A 435 9.05 -19.51 17.49
CA LEU A 435 8.78 -20.89 17.09
C LEU A 435 9.28 -21.28 15.69
N PRO A 436 9.13 -20.45 14.64
CA PRO A 436 9.71 -20.77 13.33
C PRO A 436 11.23 -20.95 13.38
N LEU A 437 11.92 -20.17 14.22
CA LEU A 437 13.37 -20.26 14.40
C LEU A 437 13.74 -21.50 15.23
N VAL A 438 12.97 -21.82 16.28
CA VAL A 438 13.13 -23.08 17.04
C VAL A 438 13.01 -24.28 16.11
N GLU A 439 11.99 -24.28 15.26
CA GLU A 439 11.70 -25.33 14.30
C GLU A 439 12.80 -25.45 13.23
N ALA A 440 13.27 -24.32 12.70
CA ALA A 440 14.44 -24.23 11.82
C ALA A 440 15.68 -24.88 12.45
N ASN A 441 15.98 -24.52 13.70
CA ASN A 441 17.12 -25.04 14.45
C ASN A 441 17.00 -26.53 14.80
N LYS A 442 15.78 -27.09 14.85
CA LYS A 442 15.56 -28.50 15.18
C LYS A 442 15.56 -29.39 13.94
N ARG A 443 14.71 -29.08 12.95
CA ARG A 443 14.47 -29.96 11.80
C ARG A 443 15.33 -29.64 10.59
N TYR A 444 15.77 -28.39 10.46
CA TYR A 444 16.40 -27.89 9.23
C TYR A 444 17.84 -27.43 9.43
N ALA A 445 18.45 -27.69 10.58
CA ALA A 445 19.78 -27.20 10.95
C ALA A 445 20.92 -27.64 10.01
N LYS A 446 20.75 -28.73 9.24
CA LYS A 446 21.74 -29.25 8.28
C LYS A 446 21.51 -28.79 6.85
N ARG A 447 20.39 -28.11 6.56
CA ARG A 447 20.09 -27.57 5.23
C ARG A 447 20.55 -26.11 5.17
N ALA A 448 21.05 -25.70 4.01
CA ALA A 448 21.50 -24.34 3.76
C ALA A 448 20.31 -23.44 3.39
N PHE A 449 20.19 -22.30 4.07
CA PHE A 449 19.19 -21.28 3.80
C PHE A 449 19.83 -19.89 3.81
N ALA A 450 19.41 -19.01 2.90
CA ALA A 450 19.84 -17.61 2.89
C ALA A 450 19.42 -16.89 4.18
N GLY A 451 18.33 -17.32 4.80
CA GLY A 451 17.79 -16.64 5.96
C GLY A 451 16.40 -17.10 6.38
N ILE A 452 15.82 -16.31 7.27
CA ILE A 452 14.44 -16.46 7.75
C ILE A 452 13.67 -15.19 7.40
N VAL A 453 12.49 -15.35 6.82
CA VAL A 453 11.51 -14.28 6.63
C VAL A 453 10.36 -14.52 7.60
N LEU A 454 10.27 -13.70 8.64
CA LEU A 454 9.21 -13.75 9.63
C LEU A 454 8.11 -12.76 9.23
N VAL A 455 6.90 -13.24 9.02
CA VAL A 455 5.74 -12.42 8.62
C VAL A 455 4.72 -12.45 9.76
N SER A 456 4.59 -11.35 10.49
CA SER A 456 3.81 -11.22 11.73
C SER A 456 3.39 -9.77 11.96
N ASP A 457 2.64 -9.49 13.02
CA ASP A 457 2.44 -8.15 13.60
C ASP A 457 3.42 -7.87 14.77
N ASN A 458 4.39 -8.76 15.00
CA ASN A 458 5.41 -8.72 16.04
C ASN A 458 4.88 -8.71 17.49
N GLN A 459 3.60 -9.04 17.71
CA GLN A 459 2.96 -9.05 19.04
C GLN A 459 3.18 -10.38 19.77
N SER A 460 4.43 -10.86 19.76
CA SER A 460 4.85 -12.06 20.51
C SER A 460 4.80 -11.80 22.01
N TRP A 461 4.15 -12.68 22.75
CA TRP A 461 4.09 -12.61 24.22
C TRP A 461 4.33 -13.94 24.90
N ILE A 462 4.38 -15.05 24.16
CA ILE A 462 4.79 -16.36 24.66
C ILE A 462 6.23 -16.63 24.20
N ASN A 463 7.00 -17.27 25.08
CA ASN A 463 8.29 -17.85 24.74
C ASN A 463 8.53 -19.10 25.58
N SER A 464 8.88 -20.22 24.94
CA SER A 464 9.18 -21.49 25.62
C SER A 464 8.04 -21.96 26.54
N GLY A 465 6.80 -21.75 26.12
CA GLY A 465 5.58 -22.13 26.86
C GLY A 465 5.24 -21.23 28.05
N ARG A 466 5.95 -20.10 28.24
CA ARG A 466 5.70 -19.14 29.32
C ARG A 466 5.18 -17.81 28.76
N ALA A 467 4.10 -17.31 29.36
CA ALA A 467 3.60 -15.97 29.13
C ALA A 467 4.62 -14.91 29.59
N TYR A 468 4.81 -13.87 28.80
CA TYR A 468 5.74 -12.76 29.00
C TYR A 468 7.19 -13.21 29.24
N GLY A 469 7.53 -14.37 28.69
CA GLY A 469 8.83 -15.02 28.90
C GLY A 469 9.96 -14.33 28.13
N TYR A 470 11.08 -14.10 28.80
CA TYR A 470 12.31 -13.61 28.17
C TYR A 470 13.13 -14.75 27.58
N GLY A 471 13.87 -14.44 26.52
CA GLY A 471 14.95 -15.25 25.99
C GLY A 471 16.23 -15.17 26.83
N ARG A 472 17.31 -15.72 26.28
CA ARG A 472 18.61 -15.80 26.96
C ARG A 472 19.15 -14.40 27.28
N GLY A 473 19.51 -14.18 28.54
CA GLY A 473 20.11 -12.91 28.96
C GLY A 473 19.15 -11.72 29.00
N GLY A 474 17.84 -11.97 28.92
CA GLY A 474 16.81 -10.91 28.88
C GLY A 474 16.49 -10.40 27.47
N SER A 475 16.94 -11.09 26.42
CA SER A 475 16.52 -10.80 25.04
C SER A 475 15.09 -11.29 24.78
N THR A 476 14.57 -11.07 23.57
CA THR A 476 13.40 -11.82 23.08
C THR A 476 13.75 -13.27 22.74
N GLY A 477 12.74 -14.13 22.61
CA GLY A 477 12.91 -15.50 22.12
C GLY A 477 13.47 -15.54 20.69
N VAL A 478 12.99 -14.64 19.82
CA VAL A 478 13.46 -14.50 18.43
C VAL A 478 14.97 -14.27 18.39
N MET A 479 15.50 -13.30 19.15
CA MET A 479 16.94 -13.03 19.17
C MET A 479 17.76 -14.21 19.68
N THR A 480 17.25 -14.95 20.66
CA THR A 480 17.93 -16.15 21.18
C THR A 480 18.07 -17.23 20.12
N GLU A 481 16.98 -17.51 19.40
CA GLU A 481 16.96 -18.55 18.38
C GLU A 481 17.63 -18.13 17.07
N TRP A 482 17.60 -16.83 16.76
CA TRP A 482 18.32 -16.26 15.61
C TRP A 482 19.83 -16.48 15.70
N GLU A 483 20.43 -16.25 16.88
CA GLU A 483 21.86 -16.49 17.07
C GLU A 483 22.25 -17.96 16.96
N LYS A 484 21.35 -18.87 17.33
CA LYS A 484 21.57 -20.31 17.13
C LYS A 484 21.51 -20.66 15.64
N PHE A 485 20.52 -20.12 14.93
CA PHE A 485 20.32 -20.35 13.50
C PHE A 485 21.52 -19.85 12.69
N LYS A 486 21.99 -18.63 12.95
CA LYS A 486 23.19 -18.09 12.29
C LYS A 486 24.40 -18.99 12.42
N LYS A 487 24.65 -19.50 13.63
CA LYS A 487 25.78 -20.41 13.89
C LYS A 487 25.64 -21.72 13.13
N ALA A 488 24.43 -22.25 12.99
CA ALA A 488 24.17 -23.45 12.19
C ALA A 488 24.38 -23.18 10.70
N GLN A 489 23.81 -22.10 10.15
CA GLN A 489 23.88 -21.79 8.72
C GLN A 489 25.30 -21.45 8.24
N ARG A 490 26.11 -20.80 9.08
CA ARG A 490 27.54 -20.58 8.79
C ARG A 490 28.31 -21.89 8.63
N LYS A 491 27.95 -22.94 9.38
CA LYS A 491 28.54 -24.28 9.21
C LYS A 491 28.08 -24.95 7.92
N ASN A 492 26.92 -24.57 7.38
CA ASN A 492 26.37 -25.08 6.13
C ASN A 492 26.80 -24.26 4.90
N GLY A 493 27.82 -23.38 5.03
CA GLY A 493 28.38 -22.62 3.91
C GLY A 493 27.69 -21.28 3.62
N ILE A 494 26.71 -20.85 4.44
CA ILE A 494 26.07 -19.54 4.30
C ILE A 494 26.87 -18.51 5.10
N ALA A 495 27.63 -17.66 4.41
CA ALA A 495 28.53 -16.68 5.03
C ALA A 495 27.78 -15.66 5.90
N ASP A 496 26.67 -15.12 5.38
CA ASP A 496 25.89 -14.08 6.06
C ASP A 496 24.37 -14.35 6.04
N PRO A 497 23.88 -15.26 6.91
CA PRO A 497 22.46 -15.53 7.02
C PRO A 497 21.69 -14.29 7.48
N LYS A 498 20.54 -14.01 6.86
CA LYS A 498 19.72 -12.81 7.14
C LYS A 498 18.39 -13.13 7.81
N LEU A 499 17.91 -12.22 8.65
CA LEU A 499 16.57 -12.24 9.22
C LEU A 499 15.78 -11.04 8.68
N VAL A 500 14.64 -11.30 8.06
CA VAL A 500 13.72 -10.25 7.62
C VAL A 500 12.43 -10.37 8.41
N CYS A 501 12.09 -9.33 9.17
CA CYS A 501 10.86 -9.23 9.93
C CYS A 501 9.90 -8.30 9.16
N ILE A 502 8.87 -8.89 8.55
CA ILE A 502 7.80 -8.16 7.87
C ILE A 502 6.66 -7.96 8.88
N ASP A 503 6.50 -6.71 9.30
CA ASP A 503 5.48 -6.27 10.24
C ASP A 503 4.23 -5.81 9.49
N ILE A 504 3.21 -6.65 9.37
CA ILE A 504 2.01 -6.33 8.58
C ILE A 504 1.20 -5.18 9.20
N ALA A 505 1.23 -5.04 10.52
CA ALA A 505 0.52 -4.01 11.25
C ALA A 505 1.48 -3.40 12.30
N PRO A 506 2.30 -2.41 11.92
CA PRO A 506 3.35 -1.92 12.80
C PRO A 506 2.81 -1.12 13.98
N TYR A 507 3.34 -1.41 15.17
CA TYR A 507 3.00 -0.72 16.43
C TYR A 507 4.20 0.04 17.03
N GLY A 508 5.33 0.13 16.31
CA GLY A 508 6.54 0.83 16.76
C GLY A 508 7.50 -0.03 17.60
N ASN A 509 7.17 -1.30 17.81
CA ASN A 509 8.00 -2.28 18.50
C ASN A 509 8.36 -3.44 17.58
N THR A 510 9.49 -4.09 17.85
CA THR A 510 9.94 -5.29 17.11
C THR A 510 10.41 -6.40 18.06
N GLN A 511 10.36 -7.64 17.60
CA GLN A 511 10.96 -8.79 18.27
C GLN A 511 12.46 -8.93 18.03
N ALA A 512 13.01 -8.25 17.01
CA ALA A 512 14.43 -8.28 16.68
C ALA A 512 14.89 -6.88 16.23
N PRO A 513 15.78 -6.21 16.98
CA PRO A 513 16.21 -4.87 16.63
C PRO A 513 17.04 -4.89 15.34
N ASP A 514 16.98 -3.80 14.58
CA ASP A 514 17.74 -3.66 13.34
C ASP A 514 19.24 -3.87 13.55
N ARG A 515 19.83 -4.69 12.68
CA ARG A 515 21.26 -5.03 12.66
C ARG A 515 21.69 -5.25 11.21
N GLN A 516 22.99 -5.39 10.94
CA GLN A 516 23.49 -5.62 9.57
C GLN A 516 22.88 -6.87 8.89
N ASP A 517 22.44 -7.84 9.68
CA ASP A 517 21.82 -9.10 9.28
C ASP A 517 20.34 -9.21 9.67
N ILE A 518 19.74 -8.14 10.22
CA ILE A 518 18.32 -8.10 10.62
C ILE A 518 17.66 -6.88 10.01
N LEU A 519 16.62 -7.09 9.21
CA LEU A 519 15.85 -6.03 8.57
C LEU A 519 14.40 -6.05 9.08
N ASN A 520 13.93 -4.93 9.62
CA ASN A 520 12.51 -4.75 9.94
C ASN A 520 11.80 -3.91 8.86
N VAL A 521 10.89 -4.55 8.12
CA VAL A 521 10.07 -3.93 7.07
C VAL A 521 8.65 -3.77 7.59
N GLY A 522 8.12 -2.55 7.49
CA GLY A 522 6.72 -2.30 7.79
C GLY A 522 5.83 -2.55 6.57
N GLY A 523 4.70 -3.19 6.81
CA GLY A 523 3.52 -3.20 5.99
C GLY A 523 3.51 -4.28 4.94
N PHE A 524 2.48 -4.22 4.11
CA PHE A 524 2.36 -5.10 2.97
C PHE A 524 2.18 -4.31 1.68
N SER A 525 3.24 -4.30 0.89
CA SER A 525 3.20 -3.79 -0.47
C SER A 525 4.05 -4.66 -1.39
N ASP A 526 3.71 -4.56 -2.66
CA ASP A 526 4.48 -5.04 -3.81
C ASP A 526 5.99 -4.76 -3.70
N ALA A 527 6.39 -3.63 -3.11
CA ALA A 527 7.80 -3.26 -2.93
C ALA A 527 8.57 -4.18 -1.97
N VAL A 528 7.88 -4.84 -1.02
CA VAL A 528 8.50 -5.67 0.02
C VAL A 528 9.29 -6.83 -0.58
N PHE A 529 8.80 -7.45 -1.66
CA PHE A 529 9.50 -8.56 -2.32
C PHE A 529 10.88 -8.17 -2.83
N ARG A 530 11.03 -6.95 -3.37
CA ARG A 530 12.32 -6.45 -3.87
C ARG A 530 13.27 -6.16 -2.73
N VAL A 531 12.77 -5.50 -1.68
CA VAL A 531 13.55 -5.18 -0.48
C VAL A 531 14.09 -6.46 0.18
N VAL A 532 13.25 -7.50 0.29
CA VAL A 532 13.64 -8.81 0.82
C VAL A 532 14.76 -9.43 -0.02
N ALA A 533 14.62 -9.44 -1.34
CA ALA A 533 15.62 -10.02 -2.23
C ALA A 533 16.96 -9.26 -2.20
N SER A 534 16.94 -7.93 -2.33
CA SER A 534 18.15 -7.11 -2.26
C SER A 534 18.88 -7.28 -0.93
N PHE A 535 18.16 -7.33 0.19
CA PHE A 535 18.77 -7.55 1.51
C PHE A 535 19.41 -8.94 1.64
N LEU A 536 18.79 -9.98 1.06
CA LEU A 536 19.33 -11.33 1.04
C LEU A 536 20.57 -11.45 0.13
N GLU A 537 20.68 -10.63 -0.91
CA GLU A 537 21.82 -10.56 -1.83
C GLU A 537 23.00 -9.72 -1.30
N ASN A 538 22.90 -9.19 -0.07
CA ASN A 538 23.87 -8.25 0.52
C ASN A 538 23.98 -6.90 -0.19
N ASP A 539 23.02 -6.55 -1.06
CA ASP A 539 22.86 -5.19 -1.53
C ASP A 539 22.19 -4.39 -0.41
N ALA A 540 23.01 -3.70 0.38
CA ALA A 540 22.64 -3.22 1.72
C ALA A 540 21.75 -1.94 1.67
N SER A 541 20.55 -2.06 1.11
CA SER A 541 19.46 -1.11 1.29
C SER A 541 18.84 -1.29 2.67
N ARG A 542 19.34 -0.49 3.64
CA ARG A 542 18.62 -0.28 4.91
C ARG A 542 17.39 0.54 4.56
N PHE A 543 16.21 0.17 5.05
CA PHE A 543 14.97 0.88 4.72
C PHE A 543 15.02 2.40 5.00
N VAL A 544 15.69 2.82 6.08
CA VAL A 544 15.97 4.26 6.35
C VAL A 544 16.91 4.87 5.30
N ARG A 545 17.92 4.13 4.83
CA ARG A 545 18.80 4.58 3.73
C ARG A 545 18.07 4.70 2.40
N ASP A 546 17.08 3.86 2.13
CA ASP A 546 16.26 3.99 0.93
C ASP A 546 15.48 5.30 0.93
N VAL A 547 14.98 5.71 2.11
CA VAL A 547 14.41 7.05 2.30
C VAL A 547 15.48 8.12 2.14
N GLU A 548 16.64 7.99 2.80
CA GLU A 548 17.72 8.99 2.74
C GLU A 548 18.33 9.14 1.32
N SER A 549 18.22 8.12 0.48
CA SER A 549 18.66 8.11 -0.93
C SER A 549 17.75 8.88 -1.87
N VAL A 550 16.55 9.28 -1.42
CA VAL A 550 15.62 10.05 -2.22
C VAL A 550 16.20 11.45 -2.44
N GLU A 551 16.42 11.81 -3.70
CA GLU A 551 16.78 13.17 -4.10
C GLU A 551 15.61 14.11 -3.81
N LEU A 552 15.88 15.37 -3.46
CA LEU A 552 14.86 16.37 -3.08
C LEU A 552 14.57 17.39 -4.18
#